data_AF-A0AAW6JLB2-F1
#
_entry.id   AF-A0AAW6JLB2-F1
#
_cell.length_a   1.000
_cell.length_b   1.000
_cell.length_c   1.000
_cell.angle_alpha   90.00
_cell.angle_beta   90.00
_cell.angle_gamma   90.00
#
_symmetry.space_group_name_H-M   'P 1'
#
loop_
_entity.id
_entity.type
_entity.pdbx_description
1 polymer ?
#
loop_
_entity_poly.entity_id
_entity_poly.type
_entity_poly.pdbx_seq_one_letter_code
_entity_poly.pdbx_strand_id
1 'polypeptide(L)'
;MLRILILGGIGDAVELAAKVANIPGIEAIASLAGRTREPANLVGNVRIGGFGGVVGLVSYLREMQIDLLIDATHPFANQISENAAAATEEVGIPRLMVIRPPWKKLEDDCWLEVENNLAAAAVLANQAKRVFLTIGRQEIATFAHLQEIWFLMRMIDPPNNDVVLPPGLILCDRGPFTLENEQEILIKYNIDTIVTKNSGGNATYPKIIAARKLGIKVVMVNRPLIPPGERVPDVESAVQWLLNKLEFL
;
A
#
# COMPACT_ATOMS: atom_id res chain seq x y z
N MET A 1 13.90 11.69 25.46
CA MET A 1 13.06 11.96 24.27
C MET A 1 12.86 10.63 23.60
N LEU A 2 11.62 10.18 23.46
CA LEU A 2 11.29 8.88 22.89
C LEU A 2 11.43 8.92 21.36
N ARG A 3 12.19 8.01 20.78
CA ARG A 3 12.41 7.93 19.34
C ARG A 3 11.52 6.89 18.71
N ILE A 4 10.69 7.31 17.77
CA ILE A 4 9.72 6.45 17.10
C ILE A 4 10.05 6.35 15.62
N LEU A 5 10.25 5.13 15.13
CA LEU A 5 10.38 4.86 13.70
C LEU A 5 9.01 4.54 13.10
N ILE A 6 8.58 5.33 12.11
CA ILE A 6 7.33 5.11 11.38
C ILE A 6 7.67 4.60 9.98
N LEU A 7 7.40 3.32 9.72
CA LEU A 7 7.53 2.74 8.38
C LEU A 7 6.31 3.12 7.54
N GLY A 8 6.52 3.68 6.35
CA GLY A 8 5.43 4.27 5.58
C GLY A 8 5.66 4.32 4.07
N GLY A 9 4.86 5.17 3.42
CA GLY A 9 4.82 5.29 1.95
C GLY A 9 3.41 5.49 1.38
N ILE A 10 2.41 5.62 2.25
CA ILE A 10 1.00 5.88 1.94
C ILE A 10 0.49 7.06 2.77
N GLY A 11 -0.68 7.59 2.43
CA GLY A 11 -1.28 8.75 3.12
C GLY A 11 -1.37 8.58 4.64
N ASP A 12 -1.79 7.41 5.12
CA ASP A 12 -1.93 7.07 6.54
C ASP A 12 -0.61 7.30 7.32
N ALA A 13 0.55 6.95 6.73
CA ALA A 13 1.84 7.16 7.36
C ALA A 13 2.27 8.63 7.41
N VAL A 14 1.88 9.41 6.40
CA VAL A 14 2.14 10.87 6.35
C VAL A 14 1.34 11.56 7.44
N GLU A 15 0.06 11.23 7.55
CA GLU A 15 -0.82 11.75 8.58
C GLU A 15 -0.34 11.35 9.99
N LEU A 16 0.02 10.08 10.18
CA LEU A 16 0.54 9.58 11.45
C LEU A 16 1.82 10.30 11.85
N ALA A 17 2.79 10.43 10.94
CA ALA A 17 4.04 11.13 11.24
C ALA A 17 3.81 12.58 11.65
N ALA A 18 2.89 13.29 10.97
CA ALA A 18 2.53 14.66 11.33
C ALA A 18 1.87 14.76 12.70
N LYS A 19 0.97 13.83 13.06
CA LYS A 19 0.34 13.82 14.40
C LYS A 19 1.34 13.49 15.50
N VAL A 20 2.17 12.46 15.29
CA VAL A 20 3.16 12.00 16.28
C VAL A 20 4.26 13.04 16.51
N ALA A 21 4.71 13.74 15.47
CA ALA A 21 5.74 14.79 15.59
C ALA A 21 5.29 16.00 16.45
N ASN A 22 3.98 16.18 16.65
CA ASN A 22 3.45 17.24 17.50
C ASN A 22 3.32 16.84 18.99
N ILE A 23 3.63 15.60 19.35
CA ILE A 23 3.54 15.12 20.74
C ILE A 23 4.82 15.51 21.49
N PRO A 24 4.73 16.25 22.63
CA PRO A 24 5.91 16.64 23.39
C PRO A 24 6.73 15.44 23.86
N GLY A 25 8.06 15.57 23.76
CA GLY A 25 8.99 14.53 24.21
C GLY A 25 9.20 13.36 23.23
N ILE A 26 8.59 13.42 22.04
CA ILE A 26 8.76 12.44 20.96
C ILE A 26 9.58 13.01 19.80
N GLU A 27 10.51 12.20 19.31
CA GLU A 27 11.18 12.38 18.03
C GLU A 27 10.65 11.34 17.04
N ALA A 28 9.85 11.77 16.06
CA ALA A 28 9.29 10.90 15.03
C ALA A 28 10.21 10.86 13.81
N ILE A 29 10.58 9.65 13.37
CA ILE A 29 11.39 9.42 12.17
C ILE A 29 10.54 8.65 11.15
N ALA A 30 10.17 9.33 10.06
CA ALA A 30 9.42 8.71 8.98
C ALA A 30 10.37 8.01 7.99
N SER A 31 10.01 6.80 7.58
CA SER A 31 10.85 5.95 6.72
C SER A 31 10.12 5.55 5.44
N LEU A 32 10.68 5.97 4.30
CA LEU A 32 10.15 5.67 2.98
C LEU A 32 11.06 4.74 2.20
N ALA A 33 10.46 3.84 1.42
CA ALA A 33 11.20 2.93 0.56
C ALA A 33 11.81 3.61 -0.70
N GLY A 34 11.49 4.88 -0.99
CA GLY A 34 11.97 5.58 -2.19
C GLY A 34 11.36 5.06 -3.50
N ARG A 35 10.12 4.54 -3.44
CA ARG A 35 9.46 3.90 -4.58
C ARG A 35 8.79 4.88 -5.55
N THR A 36 8.75 6.17 -5.21
CA THR A 36 8.26 7.25 -6.07
C THR A 36 9.36 8.29 -6.26
N ARG A 37 9.42 8.95 -7.43
CA ARG A 37 10.42 9.99 -7.72
C ARG A 37 10.24 11.19 -6.80
N GLU A 38 8.98 11.59 -6.61
CA GLU A 38 8.60 12.67 -5.69
C GLU A 38 7.72 12.08 -4.58
N PRO A 39 8.29 11.71 -3.41
CA PRO A 39 7.48 11.25 -2.28
C PRO A 39 6.56 12.37 -1.79
N ALA A 40 5.46 12.00 -1.11
CA ALA A 40 4.63 12.99 -0.44
C ALA A 40 5.47 13.79 0.59
N ASN A 41 5.20 15.09 0.71
CA ASN A 41 5.89 15.98 1.65
C ASN A 41 5.66 15.51 3.09
N LEU A 42 6.63 14.79 3.64
CA LEU A 42 6.71 14.49 5.06
C LEU A 42 7.43 15.65 5.73
N VAL A 43 6.84 16.17 6.80
CA VAL A 43 7.45 17.18 7.66
C VAL A 43 8.22 16.46 8.77
N GLY A 44 9.44 16.92 9.08
CA GLY A 44 10.27 16.38 10.16
C GLY A 44 11.41 15.48 9.69
N ASN A 45 11.85 14.56 10.55
CA ASN A 45 12.98 13.67 10.29
C ASN A 45 12.56 12.55 9.34
N VAL A 46 13.09 12.55 8.11
CA VAL A 46 12.73 11.59 7.07
C VAL A 46 13.97 10.85 6.59
N ARG A 47 13.87 9.51 6.52
CA ARG A 47 14.83 8.65 5.82
C ARG A 47 14.21 8.06 4.56
N ILE A 48 15.01 7.93 3.51
CA ILE A 48 14.61 7.32 2.24
C ILE A 48 15.61 6.21 1.90
N GLY A 49 15.09 5.02 1.61
CA GLY A 49 15.87 3.86 1.18
C GLY A 49 15.55 2.60 1.99
N GLY A 50 15.98 1.46 1.45
CA GLY A 50 15.88 0.18 2.14
C GLY A 50 16.76 0.12 3.39
N PHE A 51 16.50 -0.88 4.25
CA PHE A 51 17.34 -1.14 5.42
C PHE A 51 18.39 -2.22 5.16
N GLY A 52 18.32 -2.98 4.06
CA GLY A 52 19.18 -4.15 3.86
C GLY A 52 18.67 -5.42 4.55
N GLY A 53 17.34 -5.62 4.58
CA GLY A 53 16.71 -6.76 5.25
C GLY A 53 16.60 -6.60 6.77
N VAL A 54 16.41 -7.72 7.47
CA VAL A 54 16.27 -7.75 8.94
C VAL A 54 17.53 -7.22 9.62
N VAL A 55 18.71 -7.72 9.22
CA VAL A 55 20.00 -7.37 9.85
C VAL A 55 20.26 -5.87 9.83
N GLY A 56 20.03 -5.22 8.68
CA GLY A 56 20.25 -3.79 8.59
C GLY A 56 19.14 -2.97 9.26
N LEU A 57 17.90 -3.48 9.37
CA LEU A 57 16.87 -2.83 10.19
C LEU A 57 17.22 -2.93 11.68
N VAL A 58 17.68 -4.08 12.18
CA VAL A 58 18.19 -4.24 13.55
C VAL A 58 19.32 -3.26 13.86
N SER A 59 20.30 -3.16 12.95
CA SER A 59 21.44 -2.24 13.10
C SER A 59 20.95 -0.81 13.21
N TYR A 60 20.04 -0.40 12.32
CA TYR A 60 19.42 0.92 12.36
C TYR A 60 18.66 1.20 13.66
N LEU A 61 17.85 0.24 14.13
CA LEU A 61 17.08 0.39 15.37
C LEU A 61 18.00 0.61 16.58
N ARG A 62 19.13 -0.11 16.65
CA ARG A 62 20.13 0.05 17.73
C ARG A 62 20.91 1.36 17.61
N GLU A 63 21.44 1.66 16.43
CA GLU A 63 22.27 2.86 16.18
C GLU A 63 21.49 4.15 16.43
N MET A 64 20.25 4.22 15.96
CA MET A 64 19.38 5.38 16.16
C MET A 64 18.70 5.39 17.53
N GLN A 65 18.89 4.33 18.33
CA GLN A 65 18.24 4.14 19.63
C GLN A 65 16.72 4.31 19.52
N ILE A 66 16.11 3.57 18.61
CA ILE A 66 14.67 3.60 18.40
C ILE A 66 14.00 2.86 19.56
N ASP A 67 13.09 3.55 20.24
CA ASP A 67 12.34 3.00 21.37
C ASP A 67 11.09 2.25 20.92
N LEU A 68 10.52 2.60 19.76
CA LEU A 68 9.26 2.06 19.26
C LEU A 68 9.17 2.10 17.74
N LEU A 69 8.59 1.07 17.12
CA LEU A 69 8.33 1.01 15.68
C LEU A 69 6.84 0.98 15.37
N ILE A 70 6.35 1.91 14.55
CA ILE A 70 4.99 1.86 13.98
C ILE A 70 5.07 1.49 12.50
N ASP A 71 4.51 0.33 12.14
CA ASP A 71 4.36 -0.13 10.76
C ASP A 71 3.04 0.39 10.19
N ALA A 72 3.13 1.50 9.44
CA ALA A 72 2.04 2.10 8.66
C ALA A 72 2.29 1.92 7.15
N THR A 73 2.91 0.82 6.75
CA THR A 73 3.18 0.51 5.34
C THR A 73 1.90 0.09 4.60
N HIS A 74 1.98 0.04 3.26
CA HIS A 74 0.84 -0.44 2.46
C HIS A 74 0.53 -1.92 2.81
N PRO A 75 -0.75 -2.37 2.86
CA PRO A 75 -1.10 -3.76 3.20
C PRO A 75 -0.55 -4.87 2.28
N PHE A 76 0.17 -4.50 1.22
CA PHE A 76 0.84 -5.43 0.29
C PHE A 76 2.37 -5.31 0.37
N ALA A 77 2.90 -4.52 1.31
CA ALA A 77 4.32 -4.37 1.57
C ALA A 77 4.80 -5.44 2.57
N ASN A 78 4.38 -6.70 2.38
CA ASN A 78 4.57 -7.77 3.35
C ASN A 78 6.02 -7.94 3.80
N GLN A 79 6.97 -7.86 2.86
CA GLN A 79 8.38 -8.07 3.17
C GLN A 79 8.93 -7.10 4.23
N ILE A 80 8.55 -5.82 4.16
CA ILE A 80 9.03 -4.84 5.16
C ILE A 80 8.30 -5.03 6.50
N SER A 81 7.02 -5.42 6.48
CA SER A 81 6.28 -5.77 7.70
C SER A 81 6.86 -7.01 8.41
N GLU A 82 7.24 -8.04 7.66
CA GLU A 82 7.95 -9.22 8.19
C GLU A 82 9.31 -8.85 8.74
N ASN A 83 10.08 -8.02 8.00
CA ASN A 83 11.37 -7.54 8.48
C ASN A 83 11.23 -6.73 9.76
N ALA A 84 10.21 -5.88 9.85
CA ALA A 84 9.91 -5.09 11.03
C ALA A 84 9.58 -5.99 12.22
N ALA A 85 8.74 -7.01 12.03
CA ALA A 85 8.42 -7.98 13.08
C ALA A 85 9.69 -8.64 13.63
N ALA A 86 10.49 -9.26 12.76
CA ALA A 86 11.73 -9.95 13.16
C ALA A 86 12.73 -8.99 13.82
N ALA A 87 12.93 -7.80 13.26
CA ALA A 87 13.90 -6.84 13.81
C ALA A 87 13.48 -6.29 15.18
N THR A 88 12.19 -6.00 15.38
CA THR A 88 11.71 -5.51 16.68
C THR A 88 11.75 -6.58 17.76
N GLU A 89 11.50 -7.84 17.39
CA GLU A 89 11.64 -8.99 18.28
C GLU A 89 13.11 -9.17 18.71
N GLU A 90 14.05 -9.08 17.77
CA GLU A 90 15.49 -9.22 18.07
C GLU A 90 16.02 -8.07 18.94
N VAL A 91 15.57 -6.84 18.69
CA VAL A 91 16.01 -5.66 19.47
C VAL A 91 15.26 -5.57 20.82
N GLY A 92 14.09 -6.18 20.93
CA GLY A 92 13.27 -6.16 22.14
C GLY A 92 12.49 -4.86 22.32
N ILE A 93 12.04 -4.22 21.22
CA ILE A 93 11.25 -2.98 21.27
C ILE A 93 9.80 -3.20 20.82
N PRO A 94 8.83 -2.41 21.33
CA PRO A 94 7.44 -2.51 20.90
C PRO A 94 7.26 -2.22 19.41
N ARG A 95 6.31 -2.96 18.81
CA ARG A 95 5.87 -2.76 17.43
C ARG A 95 4.36 -2.65 17.37
N LEU A 96 3.87 -1.62 16.69
CA LEU A 96 2.46 -1.45 16.35
C LEU A 96 2.27 -1.54 14.84
N MET A 97 1.23 -2.23 14.37
CA MET A 97 0.81 -2.18 12.96
C MET A 97 -0.46 -1.37 12.78
N VAL A 98 -0.48 -0.47 11.79
CA VAL A 98 -1.69 0.25 11.35
C VAL A 98 -2.28 -0.49 10.16
N ILE A 99 -3.36 -1.24 10.39
CA ILE A 99 -3.97 -2.14 9.41
C ILE A 99 -5.43 -1.78 9.23
N ARG A 100 -5.70 -0.94 8.23
CA ARG A 100 -7.07 -0.63 7.83
C ARG A 100 -7.84 -1.88 7.39
N PRO A 101 -9.15 -2.00 7.68
CA PRO A 101 -9.94 -3.14 7.25
C PRO A 101 -9.90 -3.38 5.73
N PRO A 102 -9.96 -4.64 5.26
CA PRO A 102 -10.16 -4.93 3.84
C PRO A 102 -11.53 -4.43 3.39
N TRP A 103 -11.65 -4.06 2.12
CA TRP A 103 -12.96 -3.86 1.51
C TRP A 103 -13.73 -5.18 1.50
N LYS A 104 -15.04 -5.08 1.67
CA LYS A 104 -15.97 -6.22 1.61
C LYS A 104 -16.76 -6.16 0.31
N LYS A 105 -16.96 -7.32 -0.30
CA LYS A 105 -17.83 -7.48 -1.46
C LYS A 105 -19.28 -7.15 -1.08
N LEU A 106 -19.94 -6.29 -1.85
CA LEU A 106 -21.37 -5.99 -1.74
C LEU A 106 -22.19 -6.81 -2.74
N GLU A 107 -23.51 -6.79 -2.63
CA GLU A 107 -24.42 -7.64 -3.43
C GLU A 107 -24.23 -7.46 -4.95
N ASP A 108 -24.13 -6.22 -5.43
CA ASP A 108 -23.96 -5.91 -6.86
C ASP A 108 -22.49 -5.96 -7.34
N ASP A 109 -21.55 -6.35 -6.47
CA ASP A 109 -20.15 -6.43 -6.84
C ASP A 109 -19.84 -7.70 -7.66
N CYS A 110 -19.28 -7.51 -8.85
CA CYS A 110 -18.77 -8.60 -9.69
C CYS A 110 -17.31 -8.96 -9.35
N TRP A 111 -17.04 -9.32 -8.08
CA TRP A 111 -15.69 -9.67 -7.65
C TRP A 111 -15.34 -11.13 -7.92
N LEU A 112 -14.14 -11.34 -8.45
CA LEU A 112 -13.41 -12.59 -8.47
C LEU A 112 -12.16 -12.43 -7.58
N GLU A 113 -12.13 -13.13 -6.45
CA GLU A 113 -11.01 -13.06 -5.51
C GLU A 113 -9.90 -14.03 -5.91
N VAL A 114 -8.65 -13.56 -5.85
CA VAL A 114 -7.45 -14.33 -6.21
C VAL A 114 -6.35 -14.09 -5.19
N GLU A 115 -5.46 -15.07 -5.03
CA GLU A 115 -4.39 -15.04 -4.02
C GLU A 115 -3.25 -14.07 -4.34
N ASN A 116 -2.95 -13.82 -5.61
CA ASN A 116 -1.80 -13.03 -6.05
C ASN A 116 -1.97 -12.55 -7.50
N ASN A 117 -1.02 -11.75 -8.00
CA ASN A 117 -1.06 -11.22 -9.37
C ASN A 117 -0.86 -12.30 -10.45
N LEU A 118 -0.20 -13.42 -10.15
CA LEU A 118 -0.08 -14.54 -11.10
C LEU A 118 -1.43 -15.21 -11.32
N ALA A 119 -2.16 -15.49 -10.23
CA ALA A 119 -3.53 -15.98 -10.29
C ALA A 119 -4.45 -14.96 -10.97
N ALA A 120 -4.27 -13.66 -10.72
CA ALA A 120 -4.98 -12.60 -11.42
C ALA A 120 -4.75 -12.65 -12.93
N ALA A 121 -3.50 -12.78 -13.39
CA ALA A 121 -3.19 -12.91 -14.81
C ALA A 121 -3.81 -14.18 -15.42
N ALA A 122 -3.76 -15.30 -14.72
CA ALA A 122 -4.31 -16.58 -15.18
C ALA A 122 -5.83 -16.51 -15.43
N VAL A 123 -6.59 -15.84 -14.55
CA VAL A 123 -8.06 -15.74 -14.71
C VAL A 123 -8.49 -14.79 -15.82
N LEU A 124 -7.62 -13.84 -16.22
CA LEU A 124 -7.94 -12.92 -17.33
C LEU A 124 -7.94 -13.61 -18.68
N ALA A 125 -7.15 -14.69 -18.84
CA ALA A 125 -7.05 -15.42 -20.10
C ALA A 125 -8.44 -15.87 -20.58
N ASN A 126 -8.85 -15.39 -21.76
CA ASN A 126 -10.16 -15.63 -22.38
C ASN A 126 -11.39 -15.02 -21.67
N GLN A 127 -11.21 -14.26 -20.58
CA GLN A 127 -12.32 -13.69 -19.81
C GLN A 127 -12.44 -12.16 -19.87
N ALA A 128 -11.39 -11.48 -20.35
CA ALA A 128 -11.29 -10.04 -20.45
C ALA A 128 -10.66 -9.62 -21.79
N LYS A 129 -10.99 -8.41 -22.26
CA LYS A 129 -10.40 -7.80 -23.46
C LYS A 129 -9.70 -6.48 -23.15
N ARG A 130 -10.24 -5.71 -22.20
CA ARG A 130 -9.77 -4.37 -21.84
C ARG A 130 -9.70 -4.23 -20.33
N VAL A 131 -8.48 -4.32 -19.80
CA VAL A 131 -8.23 -4.46 -18.37
C VAL A 131 -7.63 -3.18 -17.80
N PHE A 132 -8.18 -2.71 -16.68
CA PHE A 132 -7.58 -1.63 -15.89
C PHE A 132 -6.74 -2.21 -14.74
N LEU A 133 -5.42 -2.12 -14.86
CA LEU A 133 -4.48 -2.51 -13.81
C LEU A 133 -4.23 -1.36 -12.84
N THR A 134 -4.67 -1.51 -11.60
CA THR A 134 -4.46 -0.54 -10.51
C THR A 134 -3.60 -1.12 -9.39
N ILE A 135 -2.63 -1.96 -9.75
CA ILE A 135 -1.76 -2.69 -8.83
C ILE A 135 -0.39 -2.01 -8.59
N GLY A 136 -0.16 -0.88 -9.28
CA GLY A 136 1.10 -0.14 -9.30
C GLY A 136 2.14 -0.75 -10.24
N ARG A 137 3.33 -0.13 -10.30
CA ARG A 137 4.36 -0.46 -11.28
C ARG A 137 5.19 -1.72 -10.98
N GLN A 138 5.27 -2.14 -9.72
CA GLN A 138 6.25 -3.17 -9.30
C GLN A 138 5.97 -4.57 -9.86
N GLU A 139 4.70 -4.89 -10.11
CA GLU A 139 4.28 -6.24 -10.51
C GLU A 139 3.63 -6.25 -11.90
N ILE A 140 3.79 -5.17 -12.66
CA ILE A 140 3.13 -4.99 -13.96
C ILE A 140 3.59 -6.02 -15.00
N ALA A 141 4.86 -6.42 -14.95
CA ALA A 141 5.45 -7.42 -15.84
C ALA A 141 4.77 -8.80 -15.75
N THR A 142 4.08 -9.08 -14.64
CA THR A 142 3.31 -10.33 -14.46
C THR A 142 2.28 -10.53 -15.57
N PHE A 143 1.74 -9.45 -16.13
CA PHE A 143 0.71 -9.46 -17.16
C PHE A 143 1.28 -9.43 -18.58
N ALA A 144 2.61 -9.26 -18.75
CA ALA A 144 3.25 -9.02 -20.03
C ALA A 144 3.09 -10.17 -21.04
N HIS A 145 2.80 -11.38 -20.60
CA HIS A 145 2.58 -12.52 -21.50
C HIS A 145 1.17 -12.53 -22.14
N LEU A 146 0.24 -11.70 -21.68
CA LEU A 146 -1.14 -11.64 -22.17
C LEU A 146 -1.27 -10.68 -23.37
N GLN A 147 -0.84 -11.13 -24.55
CA GLN A 147 -0.72 -10.28 -25.74
C GLN A 147 -2.06 -9.92 -26.42
N GLU A 148 -3.11 -10.71 -26.18
CA GLU A 148 -4.45 -10.50 -26.78
C GLU A 148 -5.34 -9.55 -25.96
N ILE A 149 -4.85 -9.06 -24.82
CA ILE A 149 -5.58 -8.17 -23.91
C ILE A 149 -4.95 -6.79 -23.96
N TRP A 150 -5.79 -5.76 -24.04
CA TRP A 150 -5.35 -4.37 -23.93
C TRP A 150 -5.43 -3.89 -22.49
N PHE A 151 -4.39 -3.22 -22.00
CA PHE A 151 -4.28 -2.80 -20.62
C PHE A 151 -4.20 -1.28 -20.46
N LEU A 152 -5.02 -0.73 -19.58
CA LEU A 152 -4.77 0.58 -18.98
C LEU A 152 -4.00 0.35 -17.67
N MET A 153 -2.84 0.99 -17.51
CA MET A 153 -1.93 0.70 -16.40
C MET A 153 -1.73 1.95 -15.56
N ARG A 154 -2.43 2.06 -14.43
CA ARG A 154 -2.31 3.22 -13.55
C ARG A 154 -1.18 3.06 -12.54
N MET A 155 -0.34 4.07 -12.47
CA MET A 155 0.79 4.17 -11.55
C MET A 155 1.16 5.62 -11.29
N ILE A 156 1.90 5.89 -10.21
CA ILE A 156 2.36 7.25 -9.89
C ILE A 156 3.48 7.67 -10.84
N ASP A 157 4.51 6.83 -10.93
CA ASP A 157 5.65 7.01 -11.80
C ASP A 157 5.71 5.86 -12.81
N PRO A 158 6.17 6.10 -14.04
CA PRO A 158 6.40 5.01 -15.00
C PRO A 158 7.39 3.98 -14.44
N PRO A 159 7.36 2.73 -14.93
CA PRO A 159 8.36 1.75 -14.58
C PRO A 159 9.70 2.11 -15.23
N ASN A 160 10.75 1.41 -14.82
CA ASN A 160 12.04 1.52 -15.49
C ASN A 160 11.95 0.97 -16.92
N ASN A 161 12.85 1.42 -17.81
CA ASN A 161 12.82 1.09 -19.23
C ASN A 161 13.07 -0.40 -19.54
N ASP A 162 13.63 -1.15 -18.59
CA ASP A 162 13.90 -2.59 -18.67
C ASP A 162 12.67 -3.46 -18.33
N VAL A 163 11.61 -2.86 -17.79
CA VAL A 163 10.37 -3.57 -17.47
C VAL A 163 9.56 -3.84 -18.73
N VAL A 164 9.37 -5.12 -19.04
CA VAL A 164 8.47 -5.54 -20.13
C VAL A 164 7.02 -5.24 -19.72
N LEU A 165 6.33 -4.47 -20.56
CA LEU A 165 4.95 -4.06 -20.34
C LEU A 165 3.98 -4.94 -21.13
N PRO A 166 2.77 -5.18 -20.60
CA PRO A 166 1.69 -5.73 -21.42
C PRO A 166 1.20 -4.67 -22.44
N PRO A 167 0.50 -5.10 -23.51
CA PRO A 167 0.01 -4.17 -24.53
C PRO A 167 -0.95 -3.13 -23.96
N GLY A 168 -0.72 -1.84 -24.21
CA GLY A 168 -1.69 -0.81 -23.86
C GLY A 168 -1.08 0.55 -23.49
N LEU A 169 -1.69 1.24 -22.53
CA LEU A 169 -1.34 2.61 -22.15
C LEU A 169 -1.02 2.73 -20.66
N ILE A 170 0.01 3.52 -20.34
CA ILE A 170 0.28 3.96 -18.97
C ILE A 170 -0.53 5.21 -18.67
N LEU A 171 -1.20 5.21 -17.53
CA LEU A 171 -1.84 6.37 -16.94
C LEU A 171 -1.05 6.77 -15.69
N CYS A 172 -0.22 7.81 -15.82
CA CYS A 172 0.47 8.39 -14.67
C CYS A 172 -0.51 9.24 -13.87
N ASP A 173 -0.87 8.78 -12.67
CA ASP A 173 -1.90 9.41 -11.86
C ASP A 173 -1.69 9.08 -10.36
N ARG A 174 -2.08 10.01 -9.49
CA ARG A 174 -1.92 9.91 -8.03
C ARG A 174 -3.23 10.30 -7.36
N GLY A 175 -3.69 9.44 -6.46
CA GLY A 175 -4.92 9.68 -5.70
C GLY A 175 -4.75 10.75 -4.59
N PRO A 176 -5.82 11.01 -3.83
CA PRO A 176 -7.09 10.26 -3.81
C PRO A 176 -7.90 10.43 -5.10
N PHE A 177 -8.61 9.37 -5.49
CA PHE A 177 -9.43 9.36 -6.70
C PHE A 177 -10.89 9.65 -6.36
N THR A 178 -11.64 10.23 -7.30
CA THR A 178 -13.08 10.49 -7.17
C THR A 178 -13.90 9.46 -7.95
N LEU A 179 -15.18 9.32 -7.61
CA LEU A 179 -16.05 8.38 -8.31
C LEU A 179 -16.28 8.82 -9.76
N GLU A 180 -16.47 10.12 -9.95
CA GLU A 180 -16.74 10.75 -11.24
C GLU A 180 -15.59 10.48 -12.20
N ASN A 181 -14.34 10.73 -11.77
CA ASN A 181 -13.17 10.49 -12.60
C ASN A 181 -12.97 9.00 -12.91
N GLU A 182 -13.24 8.11 -11.95
CA GLU A 182 -13.15 6.66 -12.19
C GLU A 182 -14.18 6.20 -13.22
N GLN A 183 -15.43 6.69 -13.14
CA GLN A 183 -16.45 6.36 -14.14
C GLN A 183 -16.05 6.86 -15.54
N GLU A 184 -15.55 8.09 -15.64
CA GLU A 184 -15.05 8.65 -16.90
C GLU A 184 -13.92 7.82 -17.49
N ILE A 185 -12.94 7.40 -16.67
CA ILE A 185 -11.83 6.55 -17.10
C ILE A 185 -12.35 5.20 -17.63
N LEU A 186 -13.22 4.53 -16.86
CA LEU A 186 -13.73 3.21 -17.23
C LEU A 186 -14.52 3.26 -18.55
N ILE A 187 -15.33 4.31 -18.75
CA ILE A 187 -16.10 4.52 -19.98
C ILE A 187 -15.18 4.90 -21.15
N LYS A 188 -14.33 5.92 -20.97
CA LYS A 188 -13.43 6.45 -22.02
C LYS A 188 -12.54 5.36 -22.61
N TYR A 189 -12.02 4.48 -21.76
CA TYR A 189 -11.13 3.40 -22.20
C TYR A 189 -11.86 2.08 -22.44
N ASN A 190 -13.20 2.05 -22.36
CA ASN A 190 -14.03 0.86 -22.56
C ASN A 190 -13.52 -0.35 -21.75
N ILE A 191 -13.27 -0.13 -20.45
CA ILE A 191 -12.75 -1.14 -19.54
C ILE A 191 -13.84 -2.17 -19.23
N ASP A 192 -13.53 -3.46 -19.35
CA ASP A 192 -14.44 -4.56 -19.00
C ASP A 192 -14.08 -5.25 -17.67
N THR A 193 -12.82 -5.09 -17.22
CA THR A 193 -12.31 -5.73 -16.02
C THR A 193 -11.30 -4.84 -15.30
N ILE A 194 -11.37 -4.74 -13.98
CA ILE A 194 -10.35 -4.11 -13.13
C ILE A 194 -9.55 -5.19 -12.42
N VAL A 195 -8.22 -5.09 -12.40
CA VAL A 195 -7.38 -5.85 -11.46
C VAL A 195 -6.87 -4.89 -10.39
N THR A 196 -7.16 -5.21 -9.14
CA THR A 196 -6.77 -4.37 -8.00
C THR A 196 -6.42 -5.21 -6.79
N LYS A 197 -5.54 -4.65 -5.97
CA LYS A 197 -5.25 -5.13 -4.62
C LYS A 197 -6.38 -4.73 -3.68
N ASN A 198 -6.76 -5.60 -2.73
CA ASN A 198 -7.68 -5.25 -1.64
C ASN A 198 -6.95 -4.37 -0.62
N SER A 199 -6.59 -3.16 -1.04
CA SER A 199 -5.80 -2.24 -0.23
C SER A 199 -6.58 -1.72 0.97
N GLY A 200 -7.92 -1.78 0.99
CA GLY A 200 -8.75 -1.07 1.97
C GLY A 200 -8.63 0.45 1.83
N GLY A 201 -9.26 1.17 2.76
CA GLY A 201 -9.24 2.63 2.81
C GLY A 201 -10.08 3.31 1.72
N ASN A 202 -10.27 4.62 1.84
CA ASN A 202 -11.21 5.36 0.98
C ASN A 202 -10.55 5.93 -0.28
N ALA A 203 -9.27 6.29 -0.22
CA ALA A 203 -8.57 7.05 -1.27
C ALA A 203 -8.57 6.39 -2.66
N THR A 204 -8.72 5.06 -2.74
CA THR A 204 -8.76 4.32 -4.02
C THR A 204 -10.01 3.47 -4.19
N TYR A 205 -10.93 3.48 -3.23
CA TYR A 205 -12.17 2.71 -3.32
C TYR A 205 -13.13 3.15 -4.44
N PRO A 206 -13.14 4.43 -4.91
CA PRO A 206 -14.08 4.87 -5.94
C PRO A 206 -14.08 4.04 -7.23
N LYS A 207 -12.95 3.44 -7.62
CA LYS A 207 -12.89 2.50 -8.77
C LYS A 207 -13.80 1.28 -8.61
N ILE A 208 -13.98 0.80 -7.38
CA ILE A 208 -14.87 -0.33 -7.06
C ILE A 208 -16.32 0.11 -7.18
N ILE A 209 -16.65 1.30 -6.67
CA ILE A 209 -17.99 1.87 -6.80
C ILE A 209 -18.34 2.11 -8.27
N ALA A 210 -17.38 2.64 -9.05
CA ALA A 210 -17.54 2.84 -10.48
C ALA A 210 -17.75 1.50 -11.22
N ALA A 211 -16.95 0.48 -10.89
CA ALA A 211 -17.10 -0.85 -11.47
C ALA A 211 -18.47 -1.45 -11.19
N ARG A 212 -18.94 -1.37 -9.94
CA ARG A 212 -20.29 -1.81 -9.54
C ARG A 212 -21.39 -1.14 -10.36
N LYS A 213 -21.34 0.20 -10.47
CA LYS A 213 -22.33 0.98 -11.23
C LYS A 213 -22.35 0.62 -12.73
N LEU A 214 -21.23 0.16 -13.27
CA LEU A 214 -21.07 -0.18 -14.68
C LEU A 214 -21.15 -1.69 -14.97
N GLY A 215 -21.35 -2.54 -13.95
CA GLY A 215 -21.33 -3.99 -14.10
C GLY A 215 -19.97 -4.56 -14.53
N ILE A 216 -18.88 -3.84 -14.26
CA ILE A 216 -17.51 -4.22 -14.61
C ILE A 216 -16.98 -5.24 -13.61
N LYS A 217 -16.31 -6.28 -14.10
CA LYS A 217 -15.69 -7.30 -13.26
C LYS A 217 -14.52 -6.73 -12.48
N VAL A 218 -14.34 -7.18 -11.24
CA VAL A 218 -13.17 -6.83 -10.42
C VAL A 218 -12.44 -8.10 -10.03
N VAL A 219 -11.24 -8.29 -10.57
CA VAL A 219 -10.29 -9.28 -10.07
C VAL A 219 -9.62 -8.67 -8.85
N MET A 220 -10.03 -9.12 -7.68
CA MET A 220 -9.58 -8.63 -6.38
C MET A 220 -8.45 -9.51 -5.87
N VAL A 221 -7.23 -8.97 -5.84
CA VAL A 221 -6.08 -9.66 -5.23
C VAL A 221 -6.20 -9.53 -3.72
N ASN A 222 -6.22 -10.69 -3.05
CA ASN A 222 -6.32 -10.79 -1.60
C ASN A 222 -5.03 -10.35 -0.91
N ARG A 223 -5.17 -9.90 0.34
CA ARG A 223 -4.04 -9.43 1.13
C ARG A 223 -3.11 -10.61 1.48
N PRO A 224 -1.79 -10.38 1.54
CA PRO A 224 -0.87 -11.34 2.11
C PRO A 224 -1.18 -11.57 3.59
N LEU A 225 -0.59 -12.63 4.16
CA LEU A 225 -0.63 -12.87 5.59
C LEU A 225 0.04 -11.71 6.33
N ILE A 226 -0.47 -11.42 7.52
CA ILE A 226 0.03 -10.34 8.38
C ILE A 226 0.87 -10.98 9.50
N PRO A 227 2.09 -10.48 9.78
CA PRO A 227 2.90 -11.00 10.87
C PRO A 227 2.23 -10.75 12.23
N PRO A 228 2.45 -11.61 13.24
CA PRO A 228 1.81 -11.48 14.55
C PRO A 228 2.24 -10.21 15.29
N GLY A 229 1.34 -9.57 16.03
CA GLY A 229 1.65 -8.38 16.85
C GLY A 229 0.44 -7.51 17.13
N GLU A 230 0.65 -6.46 17.94
CA GLU A 230 -0.39 -5.45 18.21
C GLU A 230 -0.79 -4.71 16.92
N ARG A 231 -2.08 -4.45 16.76
CA ARG A 231 -2.63 -3.82 15.56
C ARG A 231 -3.79 -2.90 15.88
N VAL A 232 -3.90 -1.84 15.09
CA VAL A 232 -5.00 -0.87 15.13
C VAL A 232 -5.52 -0.59 13.72
N PRO A 233 -6.80 -0.20 13.58
CA PRO A 233 -7.41 -0.04 12.26
C PRO A 233 -7.04 1.26 11.53
N ASP A 234 -6.58 2.29 12.24
CA ASP A 234 -6.41 3.64 11.70
C ASP A 234 -5.39 4.48 12.47
N VAL A 235 -5.12 5.68 11.93
CA VAL A 235 -4.14 6.64 12.46
C VAL A 235 -4.54 7.13 13.85
N GLU A 236 -5.81 7.45 14.05
CA GLU A 236 -6.36 7.91 15.33
C GLU A 236 -6.11 6.88 16.44
N SER A 237 -6.44 5.61 16.16
CA SER A 237 -6.21 4.50 17.08
C SER A 237 -4.72 4.29 17.37
N ALA A 238 -3.84 4.53 16.38
CA ALA A 238 -2.39 4.45 16.58
C ALA A 238 -1.86 5.55 17.49
N VAL A 239 -2.34 6.78 17.31
CA VAL A 239 -2.00 7.91 18.18
C VAL A 239 -2.50 7.64 19.60
N GLN A 240 -3.73 7.17 19.78
CA GLN A 240 -4.25 6.83 21.10
C GLN A 240 -3.46 5.71 21.77
N TRP A 241 -3.11 4.68 21.01
CA TRP A 241 -2.27 3.59 21.51
C TRP A 241 -0.91 4.10 22.00
N LEU A 242 -0.30 5.03 21.24
CA LEU A 242 0.99 5.63 21.60
C LEU A 242 0.87 6.48 22.87
N LEU A 243 -0.16 7.32 22.97
CA LEU A 243 -0.41 8.14 24.16
C LEU A 243 -0.57 7.26 25.41
N ASN A 244 -1.32 6.16 25.30
CA ASN A 244 -1.48 5.23 26.41
C ASN A 244 -0.13 4.61 26.81
N LYS A 245 0.75 4.24 25.87
CA LYS A 245 2.09 3.70 26.20
C LYS A 245 2.98 4.72 26.91
N LEU A 246 2.87 6.01 26.57
CA LEU A 246 3.63 7.08 27.22
C LEU A 246 3.21 7.32 28.68
N GLU A 247 1.97 7.01 29.05
CA GLU A 247 1.52 7.11 30.45
C GLU A 247 2.15 6.03 31.36
N PHE A 248 2.72 4.97 30.77
CA PHE A 248 3.35 3.85 31.49
C PHE A 248 4.88 3.79 31.35
N LEU A 249 5.50 4.76 30.68
CA LEU A 249 6.96 4.91 30.52
C LEU A 249 7.47 6.07 31.37
#